data_AF-A0A4S2AAS1-F1
#
_entry.id   AF-A0A4S2AAS1-F1
#
_cell.length_a   1.000
_cell.length_b   1.000
_cell.length_c   1.000
_cell.angle_alpha   90.00
_cell.angle_beta   90.00
_cell.angle_gamma   90.00
#
_symmetry.space_group_name_H-M   'P 1'
#
loop_
_entity.id
_entity.type
_entity.pdbx_description
1 polymer ?
#
loop_
_entity_poly.entity_id
_entity_poly.type
_entity_poly.pdbx_seq_one_letter_code
_entity_poly.pdbx_strand_id
1 'polypeptide(L)'
;MAATYTTIQGETWDQIAYKVYGGEEYAAFLMANNYPFLDILVFSAGTVLNTPGLPEDEDGELPPWRLGAEDDEDGDEPDPYDDFNDEDEAEDDE
;
A
#
# COMPACT_ATOMS: atom_id res chain seq x y z
N MET A 1 -17.31 18.89 0.07
CA MET A 1 -16.99 20.26 0.55
C MET A 1 -15.48 20.40 0.48
N ALA A 2 -14.94 21.52 0.01
CA ALA A 2 -13.49 21.71 0.01
C ALA A 2 -13.02 21.82 1.46
N ALA A 3 -12.31 20.80 1.97
CA ALA A 3 -11.65 20.91 3.25
C ALA A 3 -10.41 21.79 3.05
N THR A 4 -10.11 22.64 4.02
CA THR A 4 -8.89 23.43 4.06
C THR A 4 -8.09 23.03 5.28
N TYR A 5 -6.80 22.84 5.12
CA TYR A 5 -5.90 22.51 6.21
C TYR A 5 -5.01 23.70 6.56
N THR A 6 -4.81 23.97 7.84
CA THR A 6 -3.87 24.99 8.30
C THR A 6 -2.62 24.30 8.82
N THR A 7 -1.47 24.58 8.21
CA THR A 7 -0.19 23.97 8.58
C THR A 7 0.30 24.44 9.95
N ILE A 8 1.04 23.58 10.64
CA ILE A 8 1.85 23.92 11.81
C ILE A 8 3.33 24.06 11.40
N GLN A 9 4.13 24.63 12.29
CA GLN A 9 5.54 24.89 12.01
C GLN A 9 6.32 23.57 11.86
N GLY A 10 7.11 23.47 10.79
CA GLY A 10 8.00 22.33 10.55
C GLY A 10 7.34 21.17 9.80
N GLU A 11 6.09 21.33 9.36
CA GLU A 11 5.41 20.32 8.54
C GLU A 11 5.91 20.29 7.11
N THR A 12 5.80 19.11 6.50
CA THR A 12 6.11 18.84 5.11
C THR A 12 4.88 18.31 4.39
N TRP A 13 4.95 18.25 3.07
CA TRP A 13 3.82 17.79 2.24
C TRP A 13 3.37 16.37 2.56
N ASP A 14 4.31 15.44 2.81
CA ASP A 14 4.05 14.06 3.22
C ASP A 14 3.32 13.97 4.57
N GLN A 15 3.75 14.75 5.57
CA GLN A 15 3.10 14.77 6.89
C GLN A 15 1.68 15.31 6.82
N ILE A 16 1.45 16.36 6.03
CA ILE A 16 0.12 16.95 5.86
C ILE A 16 -0.79 15.98 5.10
N ALA A 17 -0.27 15.36 4.05
CA ALA A 17 -1.01 14.35 3.30
C ALA A 17 -1.42 13.17 4.21
N TYR A 18 -0.51 12.66 5.03
CA TYR A 18 -0.83 11.60 5.98
C TYR A 18 -1.91 12.02 7.00
N LYS A 19 -1.87 13.26 7.50
CA LYS A 19 -2.87 13.77 8.46
C LYS A 19 -4.25 14.01 7.84
N VAL A 20 -4.29 14.45 6.59
CA VAL A 20 -5.54 14.83 5.91
C VAL A 20 -6.17 13.64 5.20
N TYR A 21 -5.35 12.82 4.57
CA TYR A 21 -5.76 11.73 3.67
C TYR A 21 -5.46 10.34 4.22
N GLY A 22 -4.68 10.22 5.30
CA GLY A 22 -4.31 8.93 5.89
C GLY A 22 -3.12 8.24 5.20
N GLY A 23 -2.54 8.84 4.16
CA GLY A 23 -1.41 8.30 3.41
C GLY A 23 -0.43 9.38 2.94
N GLU A 24 0.86 9.06 2.93
CA GLU A 24 1.91 9.96 2.43
C GLU A 24 1.95 10.02 0.89
N GLU A 25 1.41 9.02 0.20
CA GLU A 25 1.31 8.96 -1.27
C GLU A 25 0.49 10.10 -1.87
N TYR A 26 -0.42 10.67 -1.07
CA TYR A 26 -1.27 11.79 -1.47
C TYR A 26 -0.56 13.14 -1.44
N ALA A 27 0.73 13.20 -1.08
CA ALA A 27 1.52 14.44 -1.10
C ALA A 27 1.54 15.09 -2.49
N ALA A 28 1.64 14.29 -3.56
CA ALA A 28 1.60 14.79 -4.93
C ALA A 28 0.22 15.39 -5.28
N PHE A 29 -0.87 14.76 -4.82
CA PHE A 29 -2.23 15.27 -4.98
C PHE A 29 -2.42 16.60 -4.24
N LEU A 30 -1.89 16.69 -3.02
CA LEU A 30 -1.92 17.90 -2.22
C LEU A 30 -1.15 19.04 -2.91
N MET A 31 0.04 18.77 -3.43
CA MET A 31 0.85 19.72 -4.21
C MET A 31 0.13 20.21 -5.47
N ALA A 32 -0.49 19.30 -6.22
CA ALA A 32 -1.24 19.64 -7.44
C ALA A 32 -2.45 20.57 -7.17
N ASN A 33 -2.99 20.56 -5.95
CA ASN A 33 -4.07 21.47 -5.55
C ASN A 33 -3.56 22.79 -4.94
N ASN A 34 -2.25 22.92 -4.74
CA ASN A 34 -1.61 24.03 -4.02
C ASN A 34 -0.35 24.55 -4.74
N TYR A 35 -0.43 24.70 -6.07
CA TYR A 35 0.65 25.24 -6.92
C TYR A 35 1.38 26.47 -6.36
N PRO A 36 0.71 27.48 -5.75
CA PRO A 36 1.38 28.66 -5.24
C PRO A 36 2.38 28.40 -4.09
N PHE A 37 2.31 27.24 -3.44
CA PHE A 37 3.12 26.90 -2.27
C PHE A 37 4.23 25.88 -2.57
N LEU A 38 4.42 25.48 -3.83
CA LEU A 38 5.39 24.43 -4.21
C LEU A 38 6.86 24.80 -3.92
N ASP A 39 7.17 26.08 -3.81
CA ASP A 39 8.50 26.55 -3.41
C ASP A 39 8.79 26.28 -1.91
N ILE A 40 7.78 25.90 -1.12
CA ILE A 40 7.88 25.65 0.30
C ILE A 40 8.13 24.16 0.53
N LEU A 41 9.35 23.82 0.95
CA LEU A 41 9.73 22.46 1.35
C LEU A 41 9.32 22.16 2.80
N VAL A 42 9.36 23.18 3.66
CA VAL A 42 9.00 23.11 5.09
C VAL A 42 8.08 24.27 5.42
N PHE A 43 6.87 23.95 5.85
CA PHE A 43 5.84 24.94 6.11
C PHE A 43 6.06 25.65 7.44
N SER A 44 5.82 26.96 7.43
CA SER A 44 5.59 27.75 8.64
C SER A 44 4.18 27.50 9.18
N ALA A 45 3.97 27.75 10.47
CA ALA A 45 2.63 27.71 11.05
C ALA A 45 1.71 28.76 10.41
N GLY A 46 0.47 28.38 10.10
CA GLY A 46 -0.57 29.27 9.61
C GLY A 46 -0.75 29.31 8.08
N THR A 47 -0.09 28.45 7.31
CA THR A 47 -0.32 28.38 5.85
C THR A 47 -1.61 27.61 5.60
N VAL A 48 -2.53 28.18 4.82
CA VAL A 48 -3.80 27.52 4.49
C VAL A 48 -3.66 26.80 3.15
N LEU A 49 -3.74 25.47 3.20
CA LEU A 49 -3.72 24.60 2.03
C LEU A 49 -5.13 24.15 1.67
N ASN A 50 -5.40 24.06 0.37
CA ASN A 50 -6.62 23.50 -0.15
C ASN A 50 -6.49 21.97 -0.20
N THR A 51 -7.38 21.28 0.51
CA THR A 51 -7.38 19.82 0.62
C THR A 51 -8.75 19.30 0.17
N PRO A 52 -9.03 19.24 -1.15
CA PRO A 52 -10.24 18.59 -1.61
C PRO A 52 -10.24 17.13 -1.17
N GLY A 53 -11.44 16.58 -0.91
CA GLY A 53 -11.57 15.15 -0.61
C GLY A 53 -11.01 14.32 -1.77
N LEU A 54 -10.34 13.22 -1.44
CA LEU A 54 -9.90 12.27 -2.44
C LEU A 54 -11.12 11.80 -3.25
N PRO A 55 -10.98 11.57 -4.57
CA PRO A 55 -11.98 10.79 -5.27
C PRO A 55 -12.17 9.48 -4.49
N GLU A 56 -13.41 9.09 -4.23
CA GLU A 56 -13.67 7.79 -3.61
C GLU A 56 -12.90 6.76 -4.42
N ASP A 57 -12.00 6.02 -3.76
CA ASP A 57 -11.48 4.79 -4.33
C ASP A 57 -12.72 3.97 -4.63
N GLU A 58 -13.09 3.88 -5.91
CA GLU A 58 -13.91 2.77 -6.35
C GLU A 58 -13.11 1.55 -5.91
N ASP A 59 -13.57 0.87 -4.84
CA ASP A 59 -13.09 -0.42 -4.40
C ASP A 59 -13.06 -1.29 -5.65
N GLY A 60 -11.92 -1.26 -6.35
CA GLY A 60 -11.80 -1.79 -7.68
C GLY A 60 -12.04 -3.26 -7.52
N GLU A 61 -13.17 -3.74 -8.07
CA GLU A 61 -13.54 -5.16 -8.06
C GLU A 61 -12.26 -5.94 -8.35
N LEU A 62 -11.76 -6.63 -7.32
CA LEU A 62 -10.50 -7.32 -7.44
C LEU A 62 -10.65 -8.29 -8.62
N PRO A 63 -9.66 -8.33 -9.53
CA PRO A 63 -9.77 -9.22 -10.68
C PRO A 63 -10.00 -10.66 -10.18
N PRO A 64 -10.75 -11.48 -10.95
CA PRO A 64 -11.28 -12.77 -10.47
C PRO A 64 -10.21 -13.74 -9.95
N TRP A 65 -8.96 -13.63 -10.41
CA TRP A 65 -7.82 -14.41 -9.91
C TRP A 65 -7.34 -14.04 -8.48
N ARG A 66 -7.82 -12.92 -7.90
CA ARG A 66 -7.54 -12.48 -6.52
C ARG A 66 -8.67 -12.82 -5.53
N LEU A 67 -9.85 -13.21 -6.03
CA LEU A 67 -11.02 -13.52 -5.20
C LEU A 67 -11.04 -14.97 -4.68
N GLY A 68 -10.01 -15.75 -4.99
CA GLY A 68 -9.93 -17.15 -4.58
C GLY A 68 -10.62 -18.05 -5.58
N ALA A 69 -9.86 -18.94 -6.19
CA ALA A 69 -10.40 -20.14 -6.80
C ALA A 69 -11.03 -20.98 -5.69
N GLU A 70 -12.31 -20.76 -5.45
CA GLU A 70 -13.18 -21.71 -4.75
C GLU A 70 -13.65 -22.77 -5.75
N ASP A 71 -12.72 -23.59 -6.22
CA ASP A 71 -12.97 -24.98 -6.64
C ASP A 71 -11.63 -25.59 -7.06
N ASP A 72 -11.16 -26.55 -6.27
CA ASP A 72 -10.65 -27.83 -6.75
C ASP A 72 -10.39 -28.68 -5.49
N GLU A 73 -11.47 -29.28 -5.00
CA GLU A 73 -11.45 -30.43 -4.09
C GLU A 73 -10.87 -31.63 -4.85
N ASP A 74 -9.59 -31.61 -5.19
CA ASP A 74 -8.85 -32.77 -5.70
C ASP A 74 -7.34 -32.51 -5.53
N GLY A 75 -6.90 -32.55 -4.28
CA GLY A 75 -5.51 -32.37 -3.87
C GLY A 75 -4.91 -33.62 -3.20
N ASP A 76 -5.45 -34.81 -3.50
CA ASP A 76 -4.74 -36.08 -3.26
C ASP A 76 -3.94 -36.43 -4.54
N GLU A 77 -3.14 -35.47 -5.02
CA GLU A 77 -2.12 -35.77 -6.03
C GLU A 77 -0.85 -36.12 -5.25
N PRO A 78 -0.43 -37.40 -5.21
CA PRO A 78 0.77 -37.78 -4.48
C PRO A 78 1.96 -37.01 -5.05
N ASP A 79 2.72 -36.36 -4.17
CA ASP A 79 3.92 -35.61 -4.56
C ASP A 79 4.88 -36.57 -5.27
N PRO A 80 5.23 -36.33 -6.55
CA PRO A 80 6.09 -37.23 -7.32
C PRO A 80 7.53 -37.31 -6.79
N TYR A 81 7.89 -36.53 -5.77
CA TYR A 81 9.17 -36.60 -5.06
C TYR A 81 9.09 -37.28 -3.68
N ASP A 82 7.93 -37.78 -3.26
CA ASP A 82 7.75 -38.51 -1.99
C ASP A 82 8.29 -39.95 -2.05
N ASP A 83 8.77 -40.40 -3.21
CA ASP A 83 9.41 -41.72 -3.43
C ASP A 83 10.92 -41.74 -3.14
N PHE A 84 11.50 -40.66 -2.59
CA PHE A 84 12.84 -40.74 -2.02
C PHE A 84 12.80 -41.44 -0.66
N ASN A 85 12.63 -42.75 -0.75
CA ASN A 85 12.83 -43.72 0.30
C ASN A 85 14.24 -43.53 0.90
N ASP A 86 14.33 -43.23 2.20
CA ASP A 86 15.57 -43.10 2.99
C ASP A 86 16.25 -44.48 3.19
N GLU A 87 16.05 -45.41 2.26
CA GLU A 87 16.34 -46.84 2.38
C GLU A 87 17.26 -47.34 1.25
N ASP A 88 18.05 -46.44 0.63
CA ASP A 88 19.26 -46.85 -0.11
C ASP A 88 20.49 -46.60 0.77
N GLU A 89 20.81 -47.68 1.47
CA GLU A 89 21.88 -47.90 2.44
C GLU A 89 23.27 -47.46 1.97
N ALA A 90 24.08 -47.02 2.94
CA ALA A 90 25.42 -47.58 3.08
C ALA A 90 25.67 -47.84 4.58
N GLU A 91 25.42 -49.07 5.01
CA GLU A 91 26.01 -49.62 6.23
C GLU A 91 27.54 -49.50 6.09
N ASP A 92 28.14 -48.56 6.82
CA ASP A 92 29.60 -48.47 6.97
C ASP A 92 30.00 -49.51 8.03
N ASP A 93 30.55 -50.61 7.54
CA ASP A 93 31.10 -51.76 8.27
C ASP A 93 32.30 -51.30 9.12
N GLU A 94 32.27 -51.46 10.46
CA GLU A 94 33.45 -51.41 11.36
C GLU A 94 33.58 -52.68 12.20
#